data_AF-B6DMI6-F1
#
_entry.id   AF-B6DMI6-F1
#
_cell.length_a   1.000
_cell.length_b   1.000
_cell.length_c   1.000
_cell.angle_alpha   90.00
_cell.angle_beta   90.00
_cell.angle_gamma   90.00
#
_symmetry.space_group_name_H-M   'P 1'
#
loop_
_entity.id
_entity.type
_entity.pdbx_description
1 polymer ?
#
loop_
_entity_poly.entity_id
_entity_poly.type
_entity_poly.pdbx_seq_one_letter_code
_entity_poly.pdbx_strand_id
1 'polypeptide(L)'
;GMAAYMLAESAEERLHGLGFVAFANKRNIPIELQAIPAPVSCSEWDSPEDVWLSILELEQTNTQSLLDLAEAANDCHDYAVLAFLNPYHMEQVN
;
A
#
# COMPACT_ATOMS: atom_id res chain seq x y z
N GLY A 1 20.49 9.21 -2.21
CA GLY A 1 19.97 10.54 -1.83
C GLY A 1 18.46 10.50 -1.88
N MET A 2 17.77 11.46 -1.27
CA MET A 2 16.31 11.41 -1.04
C MET A 2 15.49 11.08 -2.29
N ALA A 3 15.75 11.73 -3.44
CA ALA A 3 15.03 11.43 -4.68
C ALA A 3 15.21 9.96 -5.15
N ALA A 4 16.41 9.40 -5.02
CA ALA A 4 16.67 8.01 -5.37
C ALA A 4 16.01 7.03 -4.40
N TYR A 5 15.90 7.41 -3.11
CA TYR A 5 15.14 6.66 -2.12
C TYR A 5 13.66 6.64 -2.51
N MET A 6 13.03 7.80 -2.70
CA MET A 6 11.60 7.88 -3.08
C MET A 6 11.26 7.16 -4.38
N LEU A 7 12.18 7.14 -5.34
CA LEU A 7 11.98 6.38 -6.58
C LEU A 7 12.04 4.87 -6.35
N ALA A 8 12.86 4.40 -5.41
CA ALA A 8 12.90 3.00 -5.00
C ALA A 8 11.60 2.61 -4.29
N GLU A 9 11.15 3.39 -3.30
CA GLU A 9 9.87 3.16 -2.61
C GLU A 9 8.70 3.14 -3.60
N SER A 10 8.65 4.08 -4.55
CA SER A 10 7.61 4.09 -5.58
C SER A 10 7.63 2.84 -6.47
N ALA A 11 8.80 2.28 -6.74
CA ALA A 11 8.92 1.04 -7.49
C ALA A 11 8.47 -0.17 -6.67
N GLU A 12 8.75 -0.19 -5.37
CA GLU A 12 8.32 -1.21 -4.41
C GLU A 12 6.80 -1.21 -4.22
N GLU A 13 6.19 -0.04 -3.98
CA GLU A 13 4.74 0.11 -3.88
C GLU A 13 4.00 -0.33 -5.16
N ARG A 14 4.61 -0.12 -6.33
CA ARG A 14 4.10 -0.67 -7.58
C ARG A 14 4.10 -2.21 -7.58
N LEU A 15 5.13 -2.84 -7.02
CA LEU A 15 5.18 -4.30 -6.88
C LEU A 15 4.14 -4.79 -5.85
N HIS A 16 3.90 -4.03 -4.78
CA HIS A 16 2.81 -4.32 -3.83
C HIS A 16 1.47 -4.36 -4.55
N GLY A 17 1.09 -3.29 -5.25
CA GLY A 17 -0.18 -3.24 -5.99
C GLY A 17 -0.33 -4.38 -7.02
N LEU A 18 0.75 -4.75 -7.72
CA LEU A 18 0.74 -5.91 -8.62
C LEU A 18 0.59 -7.25 -7.89
N GLY A 19 1.14 -7.36 -6.68
CA GLY A 19 0.95 -8.51 -5.79
C GLY A 19 -0.52 -8.75 -5.45
N PHE A 20 -1.27 -7.69 -5.13
CA PHE A 20 -2.72 -7.75 -4.91
C PHE A 20 -3.47 -8.24 -6.16
N VAL A 21 -3.17 -7.68 -7.33
CA VAL A 21 -3.76 -8.12 -8.61
C VAL A 21 -3.46 -9.59 -8.89
N ALA A 22 -2.22 -10.03 -8.67
CA ALA A 22 -1.81 -11.42 -8.88
C ALA A 22 -2.54 -12.38 -7.91
N PHE A 23 -2.66 -12.00 -6.64
CA PHE A 23 -3.38 -12.78 -5.65
C PHE A 23 -4.87 -12.88 -5.96
N ALA A 24 -5.51 -11.76 -6.33
CA ALA A 24 -6.91 -11.73 -6.73
C ALA A 24 -7.16 -12.66 -7.93
N ASN A 25 -6.33 -12.58 -8.97
CA ASN A 25 -6.41 -13.48 -10.13
C ASN A 25 -6.23 -14.95 -9.73
N LYS A 26 -5.27 -15.27 -8.86
CA LYS A 26 -5.04 -16.64 -8.34
C LYS A 26 -6.26 -17.20 -7.60
N ARG A 27 -7.01 -16.33 -6.93
CA ARG A 27 -8.23 -16.66 -6.17
C ARG A 27 -9.52 -16.53 -7.00
N ASN A 28 -9.43 -16.14 -8.26
CA ASN A 28 -10.57 -15.77 -9.12
C ASN A 28 -11.49 -14.70 -8.49
N ILE A 29 -10.90 -13.76 -7.74
CA ILE A 29 -11.60 -12.59 -7.20
C ILE A 29 -11.78 -11.58 -8.35
N PRO A 30 -13.01 -11.12 -8.64
CA PRO A 30 -13.22 -10.08 -9.65
C PRO A 30 -12.49 -8.79 -9.26
N ILE A 31 -11.75 -8.21 -10.19
CA ILE A 31 -11.04 -6.93 -10.00
C ILE A 31 -11.56 -5.87 -10.96
N GLU A 32 -11.77 -4.67 -10.45
CA GLU A 32 -12.07 -3.48 -11.23
C GLU A 32 -10.99 -2.43 -10.93
N LEU A 33 -10.20 -2.07 -11.95
CA LEU A 33 -9.14 -1.08 -11.80
C LEU A 33 -9.71 0.33 -11.98
N GLN A 34 -9.51 1.16 -10.98
CA GLN A 34 -9.92 2.57 -10.99
C GLN A 34 -8.77 3.48 -11.42
N ALA A 35 -9.09 4.70 -11.83
CA ALA A 35 -8.09 5.72 -12.10
C ALA A 35 -7.35 6.12 -10.81
N ILE A 36 -6.02 6.21 -10.87
CA ILE A 36 -5.19 6.68 -9.76
C ILE A 36 -5.17 8.21 -9.83
N PRO A 37 -5.57 8.93 -8.76
CA PRO A 37 -5.51 10.38 -8.74
C PRO A 37 -4.06 10.87 -8.81
N ALA A 38 -3.86 12.07 -9.35
CA ALA A 38 -2.55 12.71 -9.31
C ALA A 38 -2.12 12.91 -7.84
N PRO A 39 -0.81 12.77 -7.52
CA PRO A 39 -0.33 13.04 -6.17
C PRO A 39 -0.62 14.50 -5.81
N VAL A 40 -1.30 14.72 -4.68
CA VAL A 40 -1.69 16.05 -4.21
C VAL A 40 -0.48 16.92 -3.86
N SER A 41 0.61 16.29 -3.42
CA SER A 41 1.69 16.99 -2.70
C SER A 41 2.89 17.42 -3.56
N CYS A 42 2.98 17.02 -4.84
CA CYS A 42 4.17 17.32 -5.66
C CYS A 42 4.39 18.81 -5.96
N SER A 43 3.41 19.68 -5.70
CA SER A 43 3.52 21.13 -5.88
C SER A 43 3.72 21.93 -4.59
N GLU A 44 3.77 21.29 -3.41
CA GLU A 44 3.57 21.96 -2.12
C GLU A 44 4.64 21.69 -1.06
N TRP A 45 5.71 20.94 -1.37
CA TRP A 45 6.78 20.68 -0.41
C TRP A 45 7.80 21.83 -0.37
N ASP A 46 7.86 22.54 0.76
CA ASP A 46 8.80 23.64 0.99
C ASP A 46 10.15 23.14 1.55
N SER A 47 10.17 21.92 2.09
CA SER A 47 11.33 21.31 2.72
C SER A 47 11.36 19.77 2.59
N PRO A 48 12.53 19.13 2.78
CA PRO A 48 12.61 17.68 2.90
C PRO A 48 11.73 17.09 4.01
N GLU A 49 11.55 17.83 5.12
CA GLU A 49 10.71 17.40 6.24
C GLU A 49 9.25 17.25 5.82
N ASP A 50 8.73 18.17 4.99
CA ASP A 50 7.35 18.12 4.49
C ASP A 50 7.09 16.85 3.66
N VAL A 51 8.09 16.42 2.87
CA VAL A 51 7.98 15.18 2.09
C VAL A 51 7.90 13.96 3.03
N TRP A 52 8.76 13.89 4.05
CA TRP A 52 8.77 12.78 4.99
C TRP A 52 7.48 12.71 5.81
N LEU A 53 6.94 13.85 6.24
CA LEU A 53 5.64 13.92 6.91
C LEU A 53 4.50 13.49 6.00
N SER A 54 4.52 13.92 4.73
CA SER A 54 3.52 13.50 3.74
C SER A 54 3.54 11.99 3.49
N ILE A 55 4.73 11.38 3.43
CA ILE A 55 4.89 9.94 3.24
C ILE A 55 4.49 9.18 4.50
N LEU A 56 4.83 9.67 5.69
CA LEU A 56 4.40 9.06 6.94
C LEU A 56 2.86 8.98 7.03
N GLU A 57 2.15 10.04 6.65
CA GLU A 57 0.68 10.04 6.60
C GLU A 57 0.13 9.03 5.57
N LEU A 58 0.79 8.93 4.40
CA LEU A 58 0.43 7.94 3.38
C LEU A 58 0.63 6.50 3.88
N GLU A 59 1.77 6.20 4.52
CA GLU A 59 2.05 4.87 5.07
C GLU A 59 1.10 4.52 6.22
N GLN A 60 0.74 5.47 7.08
CA GLN A 60 -0.29 5.25 8.09
C GLN A 60 -1.65 4.93 7.47
N THR A 61 -2.00 5.58 6.37
CA THR A 61 -3.22 5.31 5.61
C THR A 61 -3.19 3.91 4.96
N ASN A 62 -2.06 3.52 4.40
CA ASN A 62 -1.84 2.17 3.86
C ASN A 62 -1.95 1.10 4.95
N THR A 63 -1.28 1.31 6.09
CA THR A 63 -1.37 0.44 7.28
C THR A 63 -2.83 0.24 7.69
N GLN A 64 -3.59 1.32 7.86
CA GLN A 64 -4.99 1.22 8.28
C GLN A 64 -5.82 0.47 7.23
N SER A 65 -5.63 0.75 5.94
CA SER A 65 -6.33 0.06 4.85
C SER A 65 -6.05 -1.45 4.82
N LEU A 66 -4.80 -1.85 5.10
CA LEU A 66 -4.43 -3.26 5.22
C LEU A 66 -5.11 -3.92 6.43
N LEU A 67 -5.14 -3.23 7.58
CA LEU A 67 -5.78 -3.72 8.80
C LEU A 67 -7.29 -3.91 8.61
N ASP A 68 -7.97 -2.93 7.99
CA ASP A 68 -9.40 -3.01 7.67
C ASP A 68 -9.69 -4.20 6.74
N LEU A 69 -8.82 -4.44 5.76
CA LEU A 69 -8.96 -5.60 4.87
C LEU A 69 -8.73 -6.93 5.61
N ALA A 70 -7.79 -6.98 6.55
CA ALA A 70 -7.55 -8.14 7.39
C ALA A 70 -8.74 -8.41 8.33
N GLU A 71 -9.34 -7.38 8.92
CA GLU A 71 -10.56 -7.50 9.72
C GLU A 71 -11.70 -8.08 8.89
N ALA A 72 -11.96 -7.53 7.70
CA ALA A 72 -12.99 -8.05 6.79
C ALA A 72 -12.71 -9.50 6.37
N ALA A 73 -11.45 -9.86 6.13
CA ALA A 73 -11.06 -11.23 5.82
C ALA A 73 -11.29 -12.17 7.01
N ASN A 74 -11.00 -11.73 8.22
CA ASN A 74 -11.23 -12.49 9.45
C ASN A 74 -12.72 -12.73 9.69
N ASP A 75 -13.57 -11.72 9.49
CA ASP A 75 -15.03 -11.82 9.59
C ASP A 75 -15.62 -12.81 8.60
N CYS A 76 -15.02 -12.90 7.41
CA CYS A 76 -15.38 -13.89 6.38
C CYS A 76 -14.72 -15.26 6.59
N HIS A 77 -13.83 -15.39 7.57
CA HIS A 77 -12.97 -16.56 7.79
C HIS A 77 -12.11 -16.93 6.56
N ASP A 78 -11.67 -15.92 5.78
CA ASP A 78 -10.77 -16.11 4.64
C ASP A 78 -9.30 -16.12 5.10
N TYR A 79 -8.88 -17.27 5.62
CA TYR A 79 -7.51 -17.47 6.10
C TYR A 79 -6.44 -17.32 5.01
N ALA A 80 -6.81 -17.50 3.74
CA ALA A 80 -5.87 -17.35 2.65
C ALA A 80 -5.60 -15.88 2.33
N VAL A 81 -6.58 -14.98 2.49
CA VAL A 81 -6.37 -13.52 2.45
C VAL A 81 -5.54 -13.09 3.66
N LEU A 82 -5.85 -13.55 4.87
CA LEU A 82 -5.06 -13.24 6.07
C LEU A 82 -3.58 -13.63 5.90
N ALA A 83 -3.31 -14.84 5.38
CA ALA A 83 -1.95 -15.29 5.11
C ALA A 83 -1.25 -14.45 4.02
N PHE A 84 -1.99 -13.97 3.02
CA PHE A 84 -1.48 -13.10 1.97
C PHE A 84 -1.10 -11.71 2.50
N LEU A 85 -1.88 -11.15 3.42
CA LEU A 85 -1.64 -9.81 3.98
C LEU A 85 -0.49 -9.76 4.98
N ASN A 86 -0.19 -10.89 5.64
CA ASN A 86 0.84 -10.96 6.68
C ASN A 86 2.21 -10.34 6.32
N PRO A 87 2.84 -10.62 5.16
CA PRO A 87 4.10 -9.95 4.80
C PRO A 87 3.96 -8.42 4.73
N TYR A 88 2.86 -7.90 4.19
CA TYR A 88 2.61 -6.45 4.12
C TYR A 88 2.46 -5.83 5.51
N HIS A 89 1.78 -6.50 6.43
CA HIS A 89 1.68 -6.03 7.82
C HIS A 89 3.03 -6.00 8.53
N MET A 90 3.89 -7.00 8.28
CA MET A 90 5.22 -7.03 8.87
C MET A 90 6.12 -5.93 8.31
N GLU A 91 5.94 -5.57 7.05
CA GLU A 91 6.69 -4.49 6.41
C GLU A 91 6.36 -3.12 7.01
N GLN A 92 5.08 -2.85 7.26
CA GLN A 92 4.60 -1.56 7.77
C GLN A 92 5.06 -1.23 9.21
N VAL A 93 5.63 -2.19 9.94
CA VAL A 93 6.12 -2.00 11.32
C VAL A 93 7.65 -2.05 11.44
N ASN A 94 8.36 -2.38 10.36
CA ASN A 94 9.82 -2.47 10.33
C ASN A 94 10.47 -1.12 10.03
#